data_AF-A0A964KFP2-F1
#
_entry.id   AF-A0A964KFP2-F1
#
_cell.length_a   1.000
_cell.length_b   1.000
_cell.length_c   1.000
_cell.angle_alpha   90.00
_cell.angle_beta   90.00
_cell.angle_gamma   90.00
#
_symmetry.space_group_name_H-M   'P 1'
#
loop_
_entity.id
_entity.type
_entity.pdbx_description
1 polymer ?
#
loop_
_entity_poly.entity_id
_entity_poly.type
_entity_poly.pdbx_seq_one_letter_code
_entity_poly.pdbx_strand_id
1 'polypeptide(L)'
;MTTASSSTAIPLQALELLGRWNRFVKGFKPYEPSCSCCVGMGIETADDLDVSLLSYLSEKYIGDLVMGDILRTGAGYEMARAGSVVRLLQAFAKRTLDAPESAQQTVLEDIRIALDTAEGVEASASAPAP
;
A
#
# COMPACT_ATOMS: atom_id res chain seq x y z
N MET A 1 23.85 -9.37 -23.73
CA MET A 1 22.92 -8.25 -23.49
C MET A 1 21.52 -8.77 -23.76
N THR A 2 20.78 -9.12 -22.70
CA THR A 2 19.45 -9.70 -22.82
C THR A 2 18.47 -8.66 -22.30
N THR A 3 17.81 -7.94 -23.20
CA THR A 3 16.74 -6.99 -22.88
C THR A 3 15.48 -7.78 -22.54
N ALA A 4 15.31 -8.12 -21.26
CA ALA A 4 14.11 -8.78 -20.76
C ALA A 4 12.98 -7.74 -20.58
N SER A 5 12.09 -7.70 -21.56
CA SER A 5 10.63 -7.46 -21.47
C SER A 5 10.11 -6.51 -20.38
N SER A 6 10.05 -5.21 -20.68
CA SER A 6 9.39 -4.17 -19.85
C SER A 6 7.91 -4.46 -19.57
N SER A 7 7.22 -5.12 -20.50
CA SER A 7 5.80 -5.47 -20.39
C SER A 7 5.49 -6.24 -19.09
N THR A 8 6.25 -7.28 -18.75
CA THR A 8 5.91 -8.17 -17.62
C THR A 8 6.25 -7.59 -16.24
N ALA A 9 6.90 -6.42 -16.18
CA ALA A 9 7.40 -5.83 -14.93
C ALA A 9 6.26 -5.45 -13.97
N ILE A 10 5.22 -4.75 -14.46
CA ILE A 10 4.09 -4.30 -13.62
C ILE A 10 3.36 -5.49 -12.96
N PRO A 11 2.91 -6.52 -13.70
CA PRO A 11 2.19 -7.62 -13.07
C PRO A 11 3.01 -8.38 -12.02
N LEU A 12 4.31 -8.59 -12.29
CA LEU A 12 5.19 -9.29 -11.36
C LEU A 12 5.44 -8.47 -10.09
N GLN A 13 5.73 -7.18 -10.23
CA GLN A 13 5.90 -6.27 -9.08
C GLN A 13 4.62 -6.19 -8.24
N ALA A 14 3.46 -6.10 -8.88
CA ALA A 14 2.19 -6.07 -8.18
C ALA A 14 1.92 -7.37 -7.38
N LEU A 15 2.24 -8.53 -7.95
CA LEU A 15 2.11 -9.82 -7.26
C LEU A 15 3.10 -9.95 -6.09
N GLU A 16 4.32 -9.46 -6.26
CA GLU A 16 5.31 -9.42 -5.18
C GLU A 16 4.82 -8.55 -4.01
N LEU A 17 4.40 -7.32 -4.30
CA LEU A 17 3.84 -6.39 -3.32
C LEU A 17 2.58 -6.95 -2.66
N LEU A 18 1.73 -7.67 -3.41
CA LEU A 18 0.55 -8.33 -2.85
C LEU A 18 0.94 -9.39 -1.81
N GLY A 19 1.97 -10.18 -2.09
CA GLY A 19 2.49 -11.17 -1.14
C GLY A 19 3.10 -10.52 0.10
N ARG A 20 3.80 -9.38 -0.06
CA ARG A 20 4.35 -8.61 1.06
C ARG A 20 3.26 -7.97 1.91
N TRP A 21 2.31 -7.25 1.30
CA TRP A 21 1.17 -6.63 1.98
C TRP A 21 0.39 -7.65 2.81
N ASN A 22 0.06 -8.81 2.23
CA ASN A 22 -0.64 -9.86 2.97
C ASN A 22 0.13 -10.40 4.18
N ARG A 23 1.46 -10.46 4.11
CA ARG A 23 2.29 -10.89 5.25
C ARG A 23 2.32 -9.81 6.33
N PHE A 24 2.47 -8.55 5.93
CA PHE A 24 2.44 -7.41 6.83
C PHE A 24 1.10 -7.33 7.57
N VAL A 25 -0.02 -7.32 6.84
CA VAL A 25 -1.37 -7.27 7.42
C VAL A 25 -1.68 -8.48 8.32
N LYS A 26 -1.23 -9.69 7.96
CA LYS A 26 -1.39 -10.88 8.83
C LYS A 26 -0.52 -10.84 10.10
N GLY A 27 0.63 -10.18 10.01
CA GLY A 27 1.54 -9.96 11.13
C GLY A 27 1.10 -8.80 12.03
N PHE A 28 0.24 -7.92 11.53
CA PHE A 28 -0.27 -6.77 12.24
C PHE A 28 -0.94 -7.19 13.54
N LYS A 29 -0.38 -6.69 14.64
CA LYS A 29 -1.01 -6.75 15.96
C LYS A 29 -1.50 -5.35 16.27
N PRO A 30 -2.81 -5.17 16.55
CA PRO A 30 -3.28 -3.88 17.04
C PRO A 30 -2.45 -3.51 18.27
N TYR A 31 -1.96 -2.28 18.27
CA TYR A 31 -1.15 -1.77 19.37
C TYR A 31 -2.05 -1.72 20.62
N GLU A 32 -1.91 -2.67 21.55
CA GLU A 32 -2.57 -2.58 22.85
C GLU A 32 -1.91 -1.42 23.62
N PRO A 33 -2.64 -0.36 23.98
CA PRO A 33 -2.06 0.72 24.75
C PRO A 33 -1.79 0.22 26.18
N SER A 34 -0.55 -0.16 26.47
CA SER A 34 -0.11 -0.51 27.82
C SER A 34 0.12 0.71 28.73
N CYS A 35 0.03 1.93 28.16
CA CYS A 35 0.13 3.19 28.90
C CYS A 35 -1.07 4.10 28.61
N SER A 36 -1.71 4.60 29.68
CA SER A 36 -2.84 5.55 29.66
C SER A 36 -2.57 6.88 28.94
N CYS A 37 -1.34 7.14 28.47
CA CYS A 37 -0.91 8.37 27.79
C CYS A 37 -0.75 8.18 26.28
N CYS A 38 -0.74 6.95 25.78
CA CYS A 38 -0.59 6.65 24.36
C CYS A 38 -1.98 6.59 23.73
N VAL A 39 -2.48 7.74 23.29
CA VAL A 39 -3.55 7.80 22.29
C VAL A 39 -2.99 7.08 21.05
N GLY A 40 -3.38 5.82 20.88
CA GLY A 40 -2.93 4.98 19.77
C GLY A 40 -3.22 5.66 18.43
N MET A 41 -2.38 5.41 17.43
CA MET A 41 -2.47 6.01 16.08
C MET A 41 -3.76 5.66 15.30
N GLY A 42 -4.82 5.20 15.96
CA GLY A 42 -6.14 4.97 15.36
C GLY A 42 -6.21 3.83 14.36
N ILE A 43 -5.13 3.05 14.21
CA ILE A 43 -5.11 1.84 13.38
C ILE A 43 -5.39 0.66 14.29
N GLU A 44 -6.66 0.27 14.36
CA GLU A 44 -7.15 -0.80 15.24
C GLU A 44 -7.32 -2.11 14.46
N THR A 45 -7.43 -2.02 13.14
CA THR A 45 -7.72 -3.15 12.25
C THR A 45 -6.81 -3.17 11.03
N ALA A 46 -6.78 -4.34 10.37
CA ALA A 46 -6.19 -4.50 9.05
C ALA A 46 -6.81 -3.56 7.99
N ASP A 47 -8.11 -3.26 8.12
CA ASP A 47 -8.81 -2.37 7.20
C ASP A 47 -8.35 -0.91 7.36
N ASP A 48 -7.97 -0.51 8.59
CA ASP A 48 -7.42 0.83 8.85
C ASP A 48 -6.03 1.02 8.19
N LEU A 49 -5.27 -0.06 7.99
CA LEU A 49 -4.01 -0.01 7.23
C LEU A 49 -4.28 0.25 5.74
N ASP A 50 -5.28 -0.41 5.16
CA ASP A 50 -5.70 -0.18 3.77
C ASP A 50 -6.15 1.29 3.60
N VAL A 51 -6.95 1.80 4.54
CA VAL A 51 -7.39 3.22 4.56
C VAL A 51 -6.22 4.17 4.71
N SER A 52 -5.30 3.92 5.63
CA SER A 52 -4.14 4.77 5.90
C SER A 52 -3.24 4.89 4.67
N LEU A 53 -2.88 3.76 4.03
CA LEU A 53 -2.03 3.77 2.85
C LEU A 53 -2.70 4.47 1.66
N LEU A 54 -3.98 4.17 1.39
CA LEU A 54 -4.69 4.76 0.27
C LEU A 54 -4.95 6.26 0.48
N SER A 55 -5.17 6.69 1.72
CA SER A 55 -5.30 8.10 2.07
C SER A 55 -3.97 8.84 1.85
N TYR A 56 -2.86 8.27 2.30
CA TYR A 56 -1.52 8.81 2.05
C TYR A 56 -1.24 8.98 0.55
N LEU A 57 -1.54 7.96 -0.26
CA LEU A 57 -1.38 8.03 -1.72
C LEU A 57 -2.31 9.07 -2.34
N SER A 58 -3.57 9.14 -1.90
CA SER A 58 -4.53 10.14 -2.38
C SER A 58 -4.09 11.57 -2.06
N GLU A 59 -3.52 11.82 -0.88
CA GLU A 59 -2.98 13.13 -0.50
C GLU A 59 -1.72 13.46 -1.32
N LYS A 60 -0.83 12.49 -1.51
CA LYS A 60 0.38 12.64 -2.33
C LYS A 60 0.05 13.01 -3.78
N TYR A 61 -1.02 12.44 -4.34
CA TYR A 61 -1.44 12.67 -5.71
C TYR A 61 -2.55 13.72 -5.84
N ILE A 62 -2.69 14.61 -4.86
CA ILE A 62 -3.73 15.64 -4.91
C ILE A 62 -3.62 16.48 -6.19
N GLY A 63 -4.71 16.55 -6.95
CA GLY A 63 -4.76 17.26 -8.23
C GLY A 63 -4.29 16.46 -9.45
N ASP A 64 -3.76 15.25 -9.29
CA ASP A 64 -3.48 14.34 -10.41
C ASP A 64 -4.68 13.44 -10.69
N LEU A 65 -5.39 13.76 -11.78
CA LEU A 65 -6.61 13.05 -12.17
C LEU A 65 -6.35 11.59 -12.59
N VAL A 66 -5.17 11.30 -13.15
CA VAL A 66 -4.82 9.95 -13.61
C VAL A 66 -4.55 9.05 -12.40
N MET A 67 -3.75 9.54 -11.45
CA MET A 67 -3.47 8.81 -10.21
C MET A 67 -4.72 8.65 -9.36
N GLY A 68 -5.54 9.70 -9.27
CA GLY A 68 -6.83 9.63 -8.59
C GLY A 68 -7.78 8.60 -9.20
N ASP A 69 -7.79 8.45 -10.53
CA ASP A 69 -8.58 7.42 -11.19
C ASP A 69 -8.04 6.00 -10.96
N ILE A 70 -6.73 5.82 -10.96
CA ILE A 70 -6.10 4.53 -10.60
C ILE A 70 -6.54 4.09 -9.19
N LEU A 71 -6.49 4.98 -8.20
CA LEU A 71 -6.90 4.65 -6.83
C LEU A 71 -8.40 4.36 -6.74
N ARG A 72 -9.24 5.15 -7.41
CA ARG A 72 -10.70 4.95 -7.42
C ARG A 72 -11.08 3.64 -8.12
N THR A 73 -10.60 3.42 -9.33
CA THR A 73 -10.97 2.28 -10.18
C THR A 73 -10.31 0.98 -9.70
N GLY A 74 -9.03 1.05 -9.32
CA GLY A 74 -8.23 -0.10 -8.90
C GLY A 74 -8.47 -0.50 -7.45
N ALA A 75 -8.52 0.45 -6.53
CA ALA A 75 -8.70 0.16 -5.11
C ALA A 75 -10.17 0.24 -4.66
N GLY A 76 -11.05 0.88 -5.44
CA GLY A 76 -12.38 1.26 -4.95
C GLY A 76 -12.31 2.39 -3.91
N TYR A 77 -11.24 3.18 -3.91
CA TYR A 77 -11.00 4.20 -2.90
C TYR A 77 -11.96 5.40 -3.08
N GLU A 78 -12.60 5.78 -1.97
CA GLU A 78 -13.31 7.04 -1.81
C GLU A 78 -12.81 7.70 -0.52
N MET A 79 -12.77 9.03 -0.46
CA MET A 79 -12.31 9.73 0.74
C MET A 79 -13.19 9.34 1.94
N ALA A 80 -12.57 8.87 3.03
CA ALA A 80 -13.24 8.33 4.22
C ALA A 80 -14.05 7.02 4.02
N ARG A 81 -13.87 6.32 2.89
CA ARG A 81 -14.41 4.98 2.66
C ARG A 81 -13.27 4.03 2.32
N ALA A 82 -13.25 2.87 2.96
CA ALA A 82 -12.21 1.88 2.74
C ALA A 82 -12.21 1.41 1.28
N GLY A 83 -11.17 1.81 0.53
CA GLY A 83 -10.71 1.05 -0.63
C GLY A 83 -9.89 -0.16 -0.16
N SER A 84 -9.35 -0.93 -1.09
CA SER A 84 -8.46 -2.05 -0.74
C SER A 84 -7.17 -2.05 -1.54
N VAL A 85 -6.05 -2.09 -0.82
CA VAL A 85 -4.70 -2.20 -1.40
C VAL A 85 -4.55 -3.55 -2.11
N VAL A 86 -5.14 -4.62 -1.55
CA VAL A 86 -5.21 -5.93 -2.19
C VAL A 86 -5.91 -5.85 -3.55
N ARG A 87 -7.06 -5.16 -3.60
CA ARG A 87 -7.81 -4.99 -4.85
C ARG A 87 -7.00 -4.21 -5.88
N LEU A 88 -6.33 -3.14 -5.46
CA LEU A 88 -5.46 -2.32 -6.30
C LEU A 88 -4.32 -3.15 -6.91
N LEU A 89 -3.59 -3.89 -6.08
CA LEU A 89 -2.48 -4.75 -6.53
C LEU A 89 -2.97 -5.88 -7.44
N GLN A 90 -4.15 -6.44 -7.20
CA GLN A 90 -4.76 -7.40 -8.12
C GLN A 90 -5.14 -6.77 -9.46
N ALA A 91 -5.62 -5.52 -9.48
CA ALA A 91 -5.95 -4.80 -10.69
C ALA A 91 -4.70 -4.54 -11.56
N PHE A 92 -3.58 -4.17 -10.93
CA PHE A 92 -2.27 -4.08 -11.60
C PHE A 92 -1.79 -5.45 -12.11
N ALA A 93 -1.87 -6.49 -11.29
CA ALA A 93 -1.46 -7.85 -11.66
C ALA A 93 -2.24 -8.40 -12.86
N LYS A 94 -3.54 -8.09 -12.94
CA LYS A 94 -4.43 -8.51 -14.04
C LYS A 94 -4.43 -7.55 -15.23
N ARG A 95 -3.71 -6.41 -15.14
CA ARG A 95 -3.72 -5.32 -16.12
C ARG A 95 -5.12 -4.85 -16.49
N THR A 96 -5.98 -4.70 -15.49
CA THR A 96 -7.37 -4.24 -15.71
C THR A 96 -7.51 -2.72 -15.63
N LEU A 97 -6.41 -2.00 -15.39
CA LEU A 97 -6.39 -0.54 -15.28
C LEU A 97 -6.01 0.08 -16.62
N ASP A 98 -6.87 0.97 -17.09
CA ASP A 98 -6.63 1.79 -18.27
C ASP A 98 -5.91 3.08 -17.88
N ALA A 99 -4.62 2.95 -17.57
CA ALA A 99 -3.78 4.07 -17.17
C ALA A 99 -2.37 3.95 -17.78
N PRO A 100 -1.63 5.07 -17.97
CA PRO A 100 -0.27 5.04 -18.51
C PRO A 100 0.65 4.15 -17.68
N GLU A 101 1.52 3.39 -18.34
CA GLU A 101 2.48 2.47 -17.68
C GLU A 101 3.33 3.18 -16.63
N SER A 102 3.79 4.40 -16.93
CA SER A 102 4.55 5.23 -16.00
C SER A 102 3.76 5.61 -14.75
N ALA A 103 2.45 5.86 -14.87
CA ALA A 103 1.60 6.15 -13.73
C ALA A 103 1.41 4.92 -12.85
N GLN A 104 1.18 3.75 -13.46
CA GLN A 104 1.08 2.48 -12.76
C GLN A 104 2.39 2.13 -12.03
N GLN A 105 3.55 2.35 -12.67
CA GLN A 105 4.87 2.14 -12.07
C GLN A 105 5.09 3.06 -10.86
N THR A 106 4.75 4.34 -10.95
CA THR A 106 4.87 5.28 -9.83
C THR A 106 4.04 4.84 -8.63
N VAL A 107 2.80 4.40 -8.84
CA VAL A 107 1.95 3.93 -7.74
C VAL A 107 2.52 2.67 -7.08
N LEU A 108 3.01 1.71 -7.87
CA LEU A 108 3.64 0.50 -7.32
C LEU A 108 4.92 0.82 -6.53
N GLU A 109 5.73 1.75 -7.03
CA GLU A 109 6.94 2.21 -6.35
C GLU A 109 6.63 2.92 -5.03
N ASP A 110 5.60 3.77 -5.01
CA ASP A 110 5.19 4.47 -3.79
C ASP A 110 4.60 3.52 -2.75
N ILE A 111 3.84 2.50 -3.17
CA ILE A 111 3.40 1.40 -2.29
C ILE A 111 4.59 0.65 -1.71
N ARG A 112 5.60 0.35 -2.54
CA ARG A 112 6.83 -0.32 -2.09
C ARG A 112 7.56 0.49 -1.01
N ILE A 113 7.77 1.77 -1.25
CA ILE A 113 8.46 2.68 -0.31
C ILE A 113 7.68 2.78 1.02
N ALA A 114 6.35 2.92 0.95
CA ALA A 114 5.52 2.97 2.14
C ALA A 114 5.60 1.67 2.96
N LEU A 115 5.58 0.52 2.28
CA LEU A 115 5.70 -0.78 2.92
C LEU A 115 7.10 -1.02 3.52
N ASP A 116 8.17 -0.67 2.81
CA ASP A 116 9.55 -0.72 3.31
C ASP A 116 9.70 0.12 4.59
N THR A 117 9.07 1.30 4.63
CA THR A 117 9.07 2.18 5.80
C THR A 117 8.30 1.57 6.97
N ALA A 118 7.10 1.04 6.73
CA ALA A 118 6.27 0.42 7.77
C ALA A 118 6.96 -0.82 8.38
N GLU A 119 7.52 -1.69 7.54
CA GLU A 119 8.27 -2.87 7.98
C GLU A 119 9.56 -2.49 8.76
N GLY A 120 10.25 -1.41 8.38
CA GLY A 120 11.43 -0.91 9.08
C GLY A 120 11.13 -0.33 10.47
N VAL A 121 9.96 0.30 10.64
CA VAL A 121 9.49 0.80 11.94
C VAL A 121 9.18 -0.36 12.90
N GLU A 122 8.54 -1.43 12.40
CA GLU A 122 8.27 -2.63 13.20
C GLU A 122 9.55 -3.34 13.66
N ALA A 123 10.55 -3.43 12.78
CA ALA A 123 11.85 -4.01 13.13
C ALA A 123 12.57 -3.24 14.25
N SER A 124 12.39 -1.91 14.29
CA SER A 124 12.98 -1.05 15.33
C SER A 124 12.18 -1.10 16.65
N ALA A 125 10.87 -1.30 16.59
CA ALA A 125 10.00 -1.42 17.76
C ALA A 125 10.10 -2.79 18.48
N SER A 126 10.66 -3.81 17.84
CA SER A 126 10.84 -5.16 18.40
C SER A 126 12.17 -5.35 19.17
N ALA A 127 12.99 -4.30 19.31
CA ALA A 127 14.21 -4.37 20.11
C ALA A 127 13.87 -4.32 21.62
N PRO A 128 14.26 -5.32 22.44
CA PRO A 128 14.08 -5.24 23.87
C PRO A 128 15.00 -4.14 24.44
N ALA A 129 14.41 -3.23 25.23
CA ALA A 129 15.16 -2.28 26.03
C ALA A 129 16.11 -3.03 27.00
N PRO A 130 17.33 -2.50 27.26
CA PRO A 130 18.32 -3.16 28.11
C PRO A 130 17.88 -3.31 29.57
#